data_AF-A0A4U3JZ89-F1
#
_entry.id   AF-A0A4U3JZ89-F1
#
_cell.length_a   1.000
_cell.length_b   1.000
_cell.length_c   1.000
_cell.angle_alpha   90.00
_cell.angle_beta   90.00
_cell.angle_gamma   90.00
#
_symmetry.space_group_name_H-M   'P 1'
#
loop_
_entity.id
_entity.type
_entity.pdbx_description
1 polymer ?
#
loop_
_entity_poly.entity_id
_entity_poly.type
_entity_poly.pdbx_seq_one_letter_code
_entity_poly.pdbx_strand_id
1 'polypeptide(L)'
;MSQLNTKKWNWSILAFFIPYLVSNIFLFFTLTEKDNKLLKMIEESSKLLNISNGEFNFFMIVIVIIANLCIFFVTFIILKIVLLIFGFKKNYNQDIFISLLLSVSVVNLLVLFISEIVTIDRLPLSISTSSIEVIIFLLLFYSNTKDVKATKLLFFGKLWLLLFNIVSLVV
;
A
#
# COMPACT_ATOMS: atom_id res chain seq x y z
N MET A 1 -36.84 -8.99 24.60
CA MET A 1 -36.75 -8.53 23.19
C MET A 1 -35.34 -8.01 22.99
N SER A 2 -34.46 -8.82 22.40
CA SER A 2 -33.04 -8.51 22.25
C SER A 2 -32.83 -7.42 21.21
N GLN A 3 -32.14 -6.34 21.60
CA GLN A 3 -31.66 -5.34 20.66
C GLN A 3 -30.60 -6.00 19.77
N LEU A 4 -30.99 -6.38 18.55
CA LEU A 4 -30.10 -6.64 17.45
C LEU A 4 -29.34 -5.35 17.16
N ASN A 5 -28.14 -5.26 17.73
CA ASN A 5 -27.19 -4.18 17.48
C ASN A 5 -26.68 -4.36 16.04
N THR A 6 -27.40 -3.77 15.07
CA THR A 6 -27.03 -3.81 13.66
C THR A 6 -25.74 -3.02 13.51
N LYS A 7 -24.64 -3.77 13.38
CA LYS A 7 -23.30 -3.27 13.10
C LYS A 7 -23.34 -2.41 11.84
N LYS A 8 -23.43 -1.08 11.99
CA LYS A 8 -23.43 -0.11 10.89
C LYS A 8 -22.23 -0.41 9.99
N TRP A 9 -22.49 -0.95 8.80
CA TRP A 9 -21.47 -1.12 7.79
C TRP A 9 -20.96 0.27 7.42
N ASN A 10 -19.70 0.57 7.76
CA ASN A 10 -19.05 1.81 7.38
C ASN A 10 -18.74 1.76 5.88
N TRP A 11 -19.74 2.06 5.05
CA TRP A 11 -19.61 2.27 3.60
C TRP A 11 -18.52 3.29 3.24
N SER A 12 -18.18 4.18 4.19
CA SER A 12 -17.05 5.09 4.09
C SER A 12 -15.70 4.37 3.90
N ILE A 13 -15.50 3.17 4.46
CA ILE A 13 -14.26 2.41 4.28
C ILE A 13 -14.12 1.89 2.84
N LEU A 14 -15.23 1.46 2.24
CA LEU A 14 -15.28 1.05 0.82
C LEU A 14 -14.94 2.22 -0.11
N ALA A 15 -15.36 3.45 0.24
CA ALA A 15 -15.06 4.64 -0.54
C ALA A 15 -13.55 4.93 -0.63
N PHE A 16 -12.76 4.52 0.37
CA PHE A 16 -11.30 4.70 0.32
C PHE A 16 -10.57 3.55 -0.39
N PHE A 17 -11.14 2.34 -0.40
CA PHE A 17 -10.56 1.18 -1.08
C PHE A 17 -10.39 1.37 -2.59
N ILE A 18 -11.33 2.05 -3.24
CA ILE A 18 -11.28 2.29 -4.69
C ILE A 18 -10.05 3.15 -5.04
N PRO A 19 -9.84 4.34 -4.45
CA PRO A 19 -8.60 5.11 -4.62
C PRO A 19 -7.32 4.29 -4.36
N TYR A 20 -7.31 3.44 -3.34
CA TYR A 20 -6.17 2.56 -3.05
C TYR A 20 -5.88 1.59 -4.19
N LEU A 21 -6.90 0.86 -4.67
CA LEU A 21 -6.71 -0.11 -5.75
C LEU A 21 -6.29 0.57 -7.04
N VAL A 22 -7.01 1.63 -7.41
CA VAL A 22 -6.76 2.39 -8.64
C VAL A 22 -5.36 2.98 -8.65
N SER A 23 -4.93 3.62 -7.57
CA SER A 23 -3.59 4.22 -7.48
C SER A 23 -2.47 3.18 -7.54
N ASN A 24 -2.63 2.00 -6.94
CA ASN A 24 -1.64 0.92 -7.05
C ASN A 24 -1.55 0.35 -8.47
N ILE A 25 -2.69 0.21 -9.17
CA ILE A 25 -2.71 -0.24 -10.56
C ILE A 25 -1.95 0.75 -11.44
N PHE A 26 -2.25 2.04 -11.33
CA PHE A 26 -1.56 3.08 -12.11
C PHE A 26 -0.06 3.11 -11.79
N LEU A 27 0.30 3.10 -10.50
CA LEU A 27 1.71 3.12 -10.10
C LEU A 27 2.48 1.92 -10.67
N PHE A 28 1.88 0.73 -10.70
CA PHE A 28 2.51 -0.45 -11.29
C PHE A 28 2.84 -0.27 -12.78
N PHE A 29 1.88 0.21 -13.58
CA PHE A 29 2.12 0.45 -15.01
C PHE A 29 3.15 1.55 -15.24
N THR A 30 3.07 2.66 -14.49
CA THR A 30 4.06 3.75 -14.59
C THR A 30 5.48 3.28 -14.22
N LEU A 31 5.63 2.46 -13.18
CA LEU A 31 6.94 1.92 -12.81
C LEU A 31 7.48 0.91 -13.85
N THR A 32 6.59 0.14 -14.46
CA THR A 32 6.93 -0.82 -15.51
C THR A 32 7.43 -0.13 -16.77
N GLU A 33 6.74 0.92 -17.22
CA GLU A 33 7.17 1.72 -18.39
C GLU A 33 8.53 2.37 -18.19
N LYS A 34 8.90 2.67 -16.94
CA LYS A 34 10.21 3.23 -16.59
C LYS A 34 11.33 2.19 -16.43
N ASP A 35 11.04 0.90 -16.60
CA ASP A 35 12.03 -0.19 -16.47
C ASP A 35 11.98 -1.11 -17.69
N ASN A 36 12.90 -0.86 -18.64
CA ASN A 36 13.02 -1.61 -19.89
C ASN A 36 13.18 -3.12 -19.68
N LYS A 37 13.74 -3.57 -18.55
CA LYS A 37 13.90 -4.99 -18.25
C LYS A 37 12.56 -5.61 -17.86
N LEU A 38 11.81 -4.94 -16.98
CA LEU A 38 10.47 -5.39 -16.59
C LEU A 38 9.50 -5.37 -17.77
N LEU A 39 9.56 -4.32 -18.60
CA LEU A 39 8.72 -4.20 -19.78
C LEU A 39 8.96 -5.37 -20.76
N LYS A 40 10.22 -5.71 -21.03
CA LYS A 40 10.57 -6.89 -21.84
C LYS A 40 10.07 -8.20 -21.22
N MET A 41 10.23 -8.40 -19.90
CA MET A 41 9.73 -9.59 -19.22
C MET A 41 8.21 -9.76 -19.33
N ILE A 42 7.47 -8.66 -19.26
CA ILE A 42 6.02 -8.63 -19.43
C ILE A 42 5.64 -8.95 -20.87
N GLU A 43 6.31 -8.36 -21.86
CA GLU A 43 6.09 -8.68 -23.28
C GLU A 43 6.41 -10.15 -23.61
N GLU A 44 7.50 -10.69 -23.08
CA GLU A 44 7.87 -12.10 -23.24
C GLU A 44 6.84 -13.02 -22.59
N SER A 45 6.35 -12.66 -21.39
CA SER A 45 5.29 -13.41 -20.70
C SER A 45 3.98 -13.42 -21.49
N SER A 46 3.61 -12.28 -22.08
CA SER A 46 2.43 -12.18 -22.96
C SER A 46 2.55 -13.09 -24.18
N LYS A 47 3.73 -13.11 -24.83
CA LYS A 47 4.00 -14.00 -25.98
C LYS A 47 3.94 -15.48 -25.60
N LEU A 48 4.47 -15.86 -24.44
CA LEU A 48 4.43 -17.24 -23.95
C LEU A 48 3.01 -17.75 -23.70
N LEU A 49 2.14 -16.89 -23.19
CA LEU A 49 0.74 -17.25 -22.92
C LEU A 49 -0.13 -17.23 -24.18
N ASN A 50 0.35 -16.64 -25.28
CA ASN A 50 -0.36 -16.50 -26.55
C ASN A 50 -1.75 -15.82 -26.38
N ILE A 51 -1.80 -14.82 -25.50
CA ILE A 51 -3.01 -14.06 -25.14
C ILE A 51 -2.94 -12.67 -25.80
N SER A 52 -4.08 -12.07 -26.16
CA SER A 52 -4.10 -10.72 -26.70
C SER A 52 -3.61 -9.68 -25.68
N ASN A 53 -3.03 -8.56 -26.14
CA ASN A 53 -2.51 -7.51 -25.24
C ASN A 53 -3.57 -7.00 -24.26
N GLY A 54 -4.83 -6.87 -24.70
CA GLY A 54 -5.92 -6.41 -23.84
C GLY A 54 -6.24 -7.39 -22.71
N GLU A 55 -6.35 -8.68 -23.02
CA GLU A 55 -6.60 -9.74 -22.03
C GLU A 55 -5.41 -9.91 -21.07
N PHE A 56 -4.18 -9.80 -21.58
CA PHE A 56 -2.97 -9.85 -20.75
C PHE A 56 -2.90 -8.66 -19.78
N ASN A 57 -3.20 -7.45 -20.23
CA ASN A 57 -3.25 -6.27 -19.35
C ASN A 57 -4.32 -6.41 -18.27
N PHE A 58 -5.49 -6.95 -18.61
CA PHE A 58 -6.53 -7.25 -17.62
C PHE A 58 -6.06 -8.28 -16.58
N PHE A 59 -5.40 -9.35 -17.03
CA PHE A 59 -4.82 -10.35 -16.15
C PHE A 59 -3.78 -9.74 -15.20
N MET A 60 -2.90 -8.87 -15.70
CA MET A 60 -1.93 -8.14 -14.87
C MET A 60 -2.61 -7.24 -13.84
N ILE A 61 -3.68 -6.53 -14.20
CA ILE A 61 -4.48 -5.74 -13.25
C ILE A 61 -5.00 -6.61 -12.11
N VAL A 62 -5.55 -7.78 -12.42
CA VAL A 62 -6.06 -8.72 -11.40
C VAL A 62 -4.95 -9.18 -10.46
N ILE A 63 -3.77 -9.55 -11.00
CA ILE A 63 -2.60 -9.93 -10.19
C ILE A 63 -2.19 -8.77 -9.28
N VAL A 64 -2.08 -7.56 -9.81
CA VAL A 64 -1.69 -6.37 -9.06
C VAL A 64 -2.67 -6.09 -7.92
N ILE A 65 -3.98 -6.23 -8.16
CA ILE A 65 -5.01 -6.08 -7.11
C ILE A 65 -4.79 -7.12 -6.01
N ILE A 66 -4.67 -8.40 -6.36
CA ILE A 66 -4.53 -9.49 -5.38
C ILE A 66 -3.25 -9.30 -4.56
N ALA A 67 -2.12 -9.05 -5.22
CA ALA A 67 -0.84 -8.86 -4.56
C ALA A 67 -0.88 -7.67 -3.59
N ASN A 68 -1.43 -6.52 -4.01
CA ASN A 68 -1.53 -5.34 -3.15
C ASN A 68 -2.51 -5.53 -1.99
N LEU A 69 -3.59 -6.29 -2.17
CA LEU A 69 -4.48 -6.64 -1.06
C LEU A 69 -3.76 -7.55 -0.06
N CYS A 70 -3.04 -8.57 -0.53
CA CYS A 70 -2.24 -9.45 0.34
C CYS A 70 -1.20 -8.64 1.15
N ILE A 71 -0.42 -7.79 0.50
CA ILE A 71 0.58 -6.93 1.16
C ILE A 71 -0.09 -6.01 2.19
N PHE A 72 -1.22 -5.41 1.86
CA PHE A 72 -1.98 -4.55 2.77
C PHE A 72 -2.42 -5.29 4.02
N PHE A 73 -3.05 -6.47 3.87
CA PHE A 73 -3.55 -7.25 5.01
C PHE A 73 -2.40 -7.78 5.87
N VAL A 74 -1.32 -8.26 5.27
CA VAL A 74 -0.12 -8.71 6.01
C VAL A 74 0.46 -7.54 6.81
N THR A 75 0.62 -6.37 6.19
CA THR A 75 1.11 -5.16 6.87
C THR A 75 0.20 -4.76 8.02
N PHE A 76 -1.10 -4.74 7.80
CA PHE A 76 -2.10 -4.43 8.83
C PHE A 76 -2.01 -5.40 10.03
N ILE A 77 -1.90 -6.70 9.76
CA ILE A 77 -1.78 -7.74 10.80
C ILE A 77 -0.48 -7.54 11.59
N ILE A 78 0.66 -7.31 10.92
CA ILE A 78 1.95 -7.08 11.59
C ILE A 78 1.86 -5.88 12.52
N LEU A 79 1.34 -4.74 12.06
CA LEU A 79 1.24 -3.53 12.89
C LEU A 79 0.30 -3.73 14.08
N LYS A 80 -0.80 -4.46 13.89
CA LYS A 80 -1.71 -4.84 14.98
C LYS A 80 -1.01 -5.72 16.01
N ILE A 81 -0.24 -6.72 15.56
CA ILE A 81 0.53 -7.62 16.44
C ILE A 81 1.56 -6.84 17.23
N VAL A 82 2.27 -5.90 16.60
CA VAL A 82 3.23 -5.02 17.28
C VAL A 82 2.55 -4.31 18.46
N LEU A 83 1.41 -3.65 18.27
CA LEU A 83 0.73 -2.98 19.38
C LEU A 83 0.25 -3.95 20.48
N LEU A 84 -0.21 -5.14 20.10
CA LEU A 84 -0.65 -6.17 21.04
C LEU A 84 0.48 -6.69 21.93
N ILE A 85 1.65 -7.01 21.35
CA ILE A 85 2.81 -7.52 22.10
C ILE A 85 3.28 -6.52 23.15
N PHE A 86 3.23 -5.22 22.84
CA PHE A 86 3.62 -4.14 23.75
C PHE A 86 2.50 -3.70 24.71
N GLY A 87 1.42 -4.48 24.84
CA GLY A 87 0.42 -4.33 25.90
C GLY A 87 -0.64 -3.26 25.67
N PHE A 88 -0.81 -2.75 24.44
CA PHE A 88 -1.89 -1.81 24.15
C PHE A 88 -3.24 -2.53 24.10
N LYS A 89 -4.09 -2.25 25.11
CA LYS A 89 -5.45 -2.79 25.20
C LYS A 89 -6.49 -2.00 24.38
N LYS A 90 -6.16 -0.78 23.94
CA LYS A 90 -7.05 0.03 23.11
C LYS A 90 -7.09 -0.54 21.70
N ASN A 91 -8.30 -0.66 21.15
CA ASN A 91 -8.51 -1.20 19.82
C ASN A 91 -8.21 -0.14 18.75
N TYR A 92 -7.02 -0.20 18.16
CA TYR A 92 -6.57 0.68 17.08
C TYR A 92 -6.83 0.12 15.67
N ASN A 93 -7.59 -0.97 15.54
CA ASN A 93 -7.74 -1.66 14.26
C ASN A 93 -8.27 -0.74 13.15
N GLN A 94 -9.32 0.03 13.42
CA GLN A 94 -9.89 0.93 12.42
C GLN A 94 -8.93 2.07 12.07
N ASP A 95 -8.23 2.61 13.07
CA ASP A 95 -7.31 3.73 12.89
C ASP A 95 -6.08 3.32 12.06
N ILE A 96 -5.49 2.16 12.35
CA ILE A 96 -4.38 1.59 11.56
C ILE A 96 -4.85 1.32 10.14
N PHE A 97 -6.00 0.68 9.99
CA PHE A 97 -6.53 0.28 8.69
C PHE A 97 -6.76 1.49 7.78
N ILE A 98 -7.48 2.52 8.27
CA ILE A 98 -7.76 3.74 7.50
C ILE A 98 -6.47 4.50 7.22
N SER A 99 -5.57 4.61 8.20
CA SER A 99 -4.30 5.32 8.00
C SER A 99 -3.43 4.65 6.94
N LEU A 100 -3.35 3.31 6.93
CA LEU A 100 -2.62 2.56 5.88
C LEU A 100 -3.20 2.78 4.50
N LEU A 101 -4.53 2.73 4.41
CA LEU A 101 -5.22 2.79 3.14
C LEU A 101 -5.07 4.18 2.51
N LEU A 102 -5.23 5.22 3.33
CA LEU A 102 -5.04 6.60 2.92
C LEU A 102 -3.57 6.94 2.65
N SER A 103 -2.62 6.49 3.47
CA SER A 103 -1.20 6.79 3.28
C SER A 103 -0.71 6.27 1.93
N VAL A 104 -1.00 5.01 1.61
CA VAL A 104 -0.62 4.41 0.32
C VAL A 104 -1.30 5.15 -0.83
N SER A 105 -2.60 5.42 -0.73
CA SER A 105 -3.34 6.13 -1.79
C SER A 105 -2.75 7.51 -2.08
N VAL A 106 -2.50 8.30 -1.02
CA VAL A 106 -1.96 9.66 -1.14
C VAL A 106 -0.55 9.63 -1.71
N VAL A 107 0.32 8.75 -1.22
CA VAL A 107 1.70 8.66 -1.72
C VAL A 107 1.74 8.18 -3.16
N ASN A 108 0.95 7.16 -3.52
CA ASN A 108 0.90 6.69 -4.90
C ASN A 108 0.48 7.81 -5.86
N LEU A 109 -0.55 8.58 -5.50
CA LEU A 109 -0.96 9.73 -6.31
C LEU A 109 0.14 10.80 -6.40
N LEU A 110 0.79 11.15 -5.28
CA LEU A 110 1.91 12.09 -5.30
C LEU A 110 3.05 11.63 -6.21
N VAL A 111 3.38 10.34 -6.15
CA VAL A 111 4.45 9.75 -6.96
C VAL A 111 4.07 9.75 -8.44
N LEU A 112 2.82 9.40 -8.77
CA LEU A 112 2.31 9.49 -10.14
C LEU A 112 2.46 10.93 -10.67
N PHE A 113 2.01 11.94 -9.93
CA PHE A 113 2.18 13.34 -10.31
C PHE A 113 3.65 13.75 -10.48
N ILE A 114 4.54 13.37 -9.55
CA ILE A 114 5.97 13.67 -9.65
C ILE A 114 6.59 12.97 -10.86
N SER A 115 6.15 11.75 -11.15
CA SER A 115 6.70 10.92 -12.23
C SER A 115 6.42 11.48 -13.63
N GLU A 116 5.39 12.31 -13.77
CA GLU A 116 5.06 13.05 -15.00
C GLU A 116 5.96 14.29 -15.18
N ILE A 117 6.36 14.93 -14.08
CA ILE A 117 7.15 16.17 -14.09
C ILE A 117 8.65 15.86 -14.15
N VAL A 118 9.09 14.80 -13.47
CA VAL A 118 10.51 14.46 -13.29
C VAL A 118 10.78 13.03 -13.75
N THR A 119 11.77 12.88 -14.61
CA THR A 119 12.33 11.58 -15.00
C THR A 119 13.23 11.05 -13.89
N ILE A 120 12.62 10.28 -12.97
CA ILE A 120 13.31 9.56 -11.89
C ILE A 120 13.31 8.08 -12.24
N ASP A 121 14.47 7.43 -12.11
CA ASP A 121 14.60 5.99 -12.28
C ASP A 121 13.76 5.20 -11.25
N ARG A 122 13.37 3.98 -11.60
CA ARG A 122 12.51 3.11 -10.78
C ARG A 122 12.99 2.96 -9.34
N LEU A 123 14.28 2.70 -9.12
CA LEU A 123 14.83 2.34 -7.80
C LEU A 123 14.74 3.52 -6.79
N PRO A 124 15.26 4.72 -7.08
CA PRO A 124 15.09 5.87 -6.19
C PRO A 124 13.62 6.27 -6.02
N LEU A 125 12.78 6.09 -7.04
CA LEU A 125 11.34 6.34 -6.92
C LEU A 125 10.67 5.36 -5.93
N SER A 126 11.01 4.06 -5.99
CA SER A 126 10.45 3.03 -5.10
C SER A 126 10.84 3.25 -3.62
N ILE A 127 12.11 3.58 -3.37
CA ILE A 127 12.62 3.83 -2.01
C ILE A 127 11.98 5.10 -1.43
N SER A 128 11.91 6.18 -2.21
CA SER A 128 11.30 7.44 -1.76
C SER A 128 9.80 7.29 -1.50
N THR A 129 9.07 6.60 -2.38
CA THR A 129 7.65 6.24 -2.20
C THR A 129 7.44 5.56 -0.84
N SER A 130 8.18 4.50 -0.56
CA SER A 130 8.03 3.73 0.67
C SER A 130 8.37 4.56 1.91
N SER A 131 9.39 5.43 1.81
CA SER A 131 9.82 6.29 2.92
C SER A 131 8.78 7.38 3.25
N ILE A 132 8.22 8.02 2.22
CA ILE A 132 7.17 9.04 2.38
C ILE A 132 5.90 8.40 2.95
N GLU A 133 5.56 7.18 2.54
CA GLU A 133 4.38 6.45 3.04
C GLU A 133 4.44 6.25 4.55
N VAL A 134 5.60 5.91 5.11
CA VAL A 134 5.78 5.78 6.56
C VAL A 134 5.47 7.10 7.27
N ILE A 135 5.95 8.23 6.74
CA ILE A 135 5.71 9.55 7.31
C ILE A 135 4.22 9.90 7.28
N ILE A 136 3.58 9.77 6.12
CA ILE A 136 2.15 10.09 5.96
C ILE A 136 1.28 9.18 6.84
N PHE A 137 1.59 7.87 6.90
CA PHE A 137 0.89 6.93 7.75
C PHE A 137 0.90 7.36 9.23
N LEU A 138 2.07 7.74 9.75
CA LEU A 138 2.21 8.15 11.15
C LEU A 138 1.50 9.47 11.43
N LEU A 139 1.56 10.42 10.50
CA LEU A 139 0.84 11.69 10.60
C LEU A 139 -0.68 11.45 10.65
N LEU A 140 -1.21 10.60 9.77
CA LEU A 140 -2.64 10.25 9.74
C LEU A 140 -3.07 9.53 11.02
N PHE A 141 -2.29 8.53 11.45
CA PHE A 141 -2.59 7.77 12.66
C PHE A 141 -2.56 8.65 13.91
N TYR A 142 -1.52 9.48 14.07
CA TYR A 142 -1.41 10.40 15.19
C TYR A 142 -2.50 11.46 15.17
N SER A 143 -2.84 12.00 13.98
CA SER A 143 -3.89 13.00 13.84
C SER A 143 -5.23 12.48 14.36
N ASN A 144 -5.56 11.22 14.05
CA ASN A 144 -6.81 10.59 14.43
C ASN A 144 -6.83 10.09 15.89
N THR A 145 -5.71 9.55 16.40
CA THR A 145 -5.69 8.92 17.74
C THR A 145 -5.14 9.80 18.86
N LYS A 146 -4.30 10.79 18.52
CA LYS A 146 -3.48 11.61 19.43
C LYS A 146 -2.60 10.82 20.41
N ASP A 147 -2.39 9.51 20.18
CA ASP A 147 -1.58 8.65 21.06
C ASP A 147 -0.13 8.59 20.59
N VAL A 148 0.74 9.35 21.26
CA VAL A 148 2.18 9.41 20.97
C VAL A 148 2.87 8.06 21.17
N LYS A 149 2.49 7.28 22.20
CA LYS A 149 3.18 6.02 22.52
C LYS A 149 2.86 4.96 21.47
N ALA A 150 1.59 4.82 21.09
CA ALA A 150 1.19 3.92 20.02
C ALA A 150 1.82 4.32 18.68
N THR A 151 1.86 5.63 18.37
CA THR A 151 2.49 6.16 17.15
C THR A 151 3.98 5.80 17.08
N LYS A 152 4.72 5.93 18.19
CA LYS A 152 6.14 5.56 18.25
C LYS A 152 6.37 4.08 17.97
N LEU A 153 5.54 3.19 18.53
CA LEU A 153 5.66 1.75 18.26
C LEU A 153 5.33 1.40 16.81
N LEU A 154 4.29 2.04 16.25
CA LEU A 154 3.95 1.87 14.85
C LEU A 154 5.04 2.40 13.92
N PHE A 155 5.77 3.45 14.31
CA PHE A 155 6.96 3.91 13.58
C PHE A 155 8.01 2.81 13.51
N PHE A 156 8.34 2.17 14.63
CA PHE A 156 9.31 1.06 14.61
C PHE A 156 8.81 -0.12 13.76
N GLY A 157 7.52 -0.49 13.86
CA GLY A 157 6.93 -1.53 13.02
C GLY A 157 7.04 -1.22 11.52
N LYS A 158 6.69 0.00 11.12
CA LYS A 158 6.82 0.48 9.73
C LYS A 158 8.27 0.58 9.26
N LEU A 159 9.18 1.02 10.13
CA LEU A 159 10.59 1.14 9.81
C LEU A 159 11.23 -0.23 9.52
N TRP A 160 10.86 -1.27 10.29
CA TRP A 160 11.27 -2.65 9.99
C TRP A 160 10.77 -3.13 8.62
N LEU A 161 9.50 -2.86 8.29
CA LEU A 161 8.94 -3.21 6.98
C LEU A 161 9.64 -2.45 5.84
N LEU A 162 9.95 -1.18 6.04
CA LEU A 162 10.68 -0.36 5.08
C LEU A 162 12.08 -0.91 4.81
N LEU A 163 12.82 -1.27 5.87
CA LEU A 163 14.15 -1.87 5.73
C LEU A 163 14.10 -3.19 4.96
N PHE A 164 13.11 -4.05 5.26
CA PHE A 164 12.91 -5.29 4.52
C PHE A 164 12.63 -5.05 3.03
N ASN A 165 11.79 -4.06 2.72
CA ASN A 165 11.50 -3.69 1.33
C ASN A 165 12.75 -3.18 0.59
N ILE A 166 13.56 -2.33 1.23
CA ILE A 166 14.79 -1.81 0.64
C ILE A 166 15.78 -2.95 0.37
N VAL A 167 15.97 -3.87 1.32
CA VAL A 167 16.84 -5.04 1.11
C VAL A 167 16.33 -5.89 -0.05
N SER A 168 15.03 -6.16 -0.13
CA SER A 168 14.43 -6.92 -1.23
C SER A 168 14.50 -6.23 -2.60
N LEU A 169 14.71 -4.91 -2.65
CA LEU A 169 14.85 -4.16 -3.90
C LEU A 169 16.29 -4.08 -4.40
N VAL A 170 17.26 -4.18 -3.48
CA VAL A 170 18.69 -4.03 -3.77
C VAL A 170 19.39 -5.37 -4.02
N VAL A 171 18.94 -6.43 -3.33
CA VAL A 171 19.45 -7.82 -3.48
C VAL A 171 18.73 -8.51 -4.63
#